data_AF-A0A0K8QCS3-F1
#
_entry.id   AF-A0A0K8QCS3-F1
#
_cell.length_a   1.000
_cell.length_b   1.000
_cell.length_c   1.000
_cell.angle_alpha   90.00
_cell.angle_beta   90.00
_cell.angle_gamma   90.00
#
_symmetry.space_group_name_H-M   'P 1'
#
loop_
_entity.id
_entity.type
_entity.pdbx_description
1 polymer ?
#
loop_
_entity_poly.entity_id
_entity_poly.type
_entity_poly.pdbx_seq_one_letter_code
_entity_poly.pdbx_strand_id
1 'polypeptide(L)'
;MTRGSVMVENIVGGFGLMYKVLARLEEAGRCRRGYFIEHLGAAQFAVPATVDRLRSFTEDAQLAKTEPVALALAATDPANPYGAALPWPALAVDAGSGHRPGRKAGALVVIVDGALVLYVERGGKTLLTFSQDDAVLAAAAAALVGVVRRGAVDKLIMEKVNGHDLLDTPVASALAAAGAYSTPKGLRIRA
;
A
#
# COMPACT_ATOMS: atom_id res chain seq x y z
N MET A 1 9.11 3.87 -13.40
CA MET A 1 9.00 2.45 -13.79
C MET A 1 10.26 1.71 -13.37
N THR A 2 10.11 0.53 -12.77
CA THR A 2 11.20 -0.31 -12.27
C THR A 2 11.10 -1.72 -12.87
N ARG A 3 12.11 -2.57 -12.67
CA ARG A 3 12.05 -3.97 -13.12
C ARG A 3 10.90 -4.75 -12.48
N GLY A 4 10.73 -4.61 -11.16
CA GLY A 4 9.70 -5.33 -10.41
C GLY A 4 8.28 -5.00 -10.87
N SER A 5 8.00 -3.72 -11.17
CA SER A 5 6.69 -3.31 -11.68
C SER A 5 6.37 -3.96 -13.04
N VAL A 6 7.33 -4.04 -13.95
CA VAL A 6 7.11 -4.65 -15.29
C VAL A 6 6.81 -6.15 -15.18
N MET A 7 7.49 -6.84 -14.27
CA MET A 7 7.30 -8.28 -14.06
C MET A 7 5.91 -8.59 -13.49
N VAL A 8 5.44 -7.80 -12.52
CA VAL A 8 4.13 -7.99 -11.89
C VAL A 8 2.97 -7.69 -12.84
N GLU A 9 3.12 -6.67 -13.68
CA GLU A 9 2.11 -6.28 -14.67
C GLU A 9 2.07 -7.21 -15.91
N ASN A 10 2.90 -8.26 -15.96
CA ASN A 10 2.98 -9.24 -17.05
C ASN A 10 3.09 -8.60 -18.45
N ILE A 11 3.87 -7.51 -18.54
CA ILE A 11 4.04 -6.78 -19.80
C ILE A 11 4.65 -7.69 -20.88
N VAL A 12 4.03 -7.70 -22.06
CA VAL A 12 4.50 -8.48 -23.21
C VAL A 12 5.96 -8.14 -23.54
N GLY A 13 6.80 -9.16 -23.68
CA GLY A 13 8.25 -9.01 -23.92
C GLY A 13 9.06 -8.65 -22.66
N GLY A 14 8.40 -8.49 -21.51
CA GLY A 14 9.01 -8.32 -20.20
C GLY A 14 9.93 -7.10 -20.09
N PHE A 15 10.80 -7.13 -19.07
CA PHE A 15 11.70 -6.02 -18.80
C PHE A 15 12.71 -5.77 -19.91
N GLY A 16 13.17 -6.82 -20.61
CA GLY A 16 14.17 -6.68 -21.67
C GLY A 16 13.67 -5.84 -22.85
N LEU A 17 12.43 -6.07 -23.29
CA LEU A 17 11.81 -5.26 -24.34
C LEU A 17 11.54 -3.84 -23.86
N MET A 18 10.95 -3.71 -22.66
CA MET A 18 10.63 -2.41 -22.08
C MET A 18 11.87 -1.54 -21.87
N TYR A 19 12.98 -2.14 -21.45
CA TYR A 19 14.26 -1.45 -21.31
C TYR A 19 14.74 -0.86 -22.64
N LYS A 20 14.65 -1.59 -23.75
CA LYS A 20 15.03 -1.08 -25.09
C LYS A 20 14.18 0.13 -25.48
N VAL A 21 12.88 0.07 -25.23
CA VAL A 21 11.96 1.20 -25.50
C VAL A 21 12.32 2.41 -24.65
N LEU A 22 12.55 2.21 -23.36
CA LEU A 22 12.86 3.30 -22.44
C LEU A 22 14.25 3.91 -22.66
N ALA A 23 15.23 3.11 -23.07
CA ALA A 23 16.53 3.64 -23.49
C ALA A 23 16.39 4.57 -24.69
N ARG A 24 15.55 4.23 -25.69
CA ARG A 24 15.24 5.13 -26.81
C ARG A 24 14.50 6.39 -26.37
N LEU A 25 13.58 6.27 -25.42
CA LEU A 25 12.89 7.42 -24.84
C LEU A 25 13.85 8.32 -24.03
N GLU A 26 14.86 7.74 -23.38
CA GLU A 26 15.93 8.47 -22.70
C GLU A 26 16.81 9.24 -23.70
N GLU A 27 17.26 8.59 -24.78
CA GLU A 27 18.00 9.25 -25.87
C GLU A 27 17.22 10.42 -26.47
N ALA A 28 15.89 10.31 -26.58
CA ALA A 28 15.00 11.36 -27.05
C ALA A 28 14.64 12.41 -25.97
N GLY A 29 15.21 12.33 -24.76
CA GLY A 29 14.95 13.24 -23.66
C GLY A 29 13.55 13.13 -23.02
N ARG A 30 12.76 12.11 -23.39
CA ARG A 30 11.38 11.91 -22.91
C ARG A 30 11.31 11.25 -21.53
N CYS A 31 12.34 10.52 -21.13
CA CYS A 31 12.51 10.03 -19.76
C CYS A 31 13.95 10.17 -19.30
N ARG A 32 14.17 10.04 -17.99
CA ARG A 32 15.50 9.97 -17.39
C ARG A 32 15.66 8.65 -16.67
N ARG A 33 16.84 8.06 -16.79
CA ARG A 33 17.27 6.91 -15.99
C ARG A 33 18.06 7.38 -14.78
N GLY A 34 17.88 6.75 -13.63
CA GLY A 34 18.59 7.11 -12.42
C GLY A 34 18.28 6.23 -11.22
N TYR A 35 18.76 6.66 -10.05
CA TYR A 35 18.46 6.07 -8.76
C TYR A 35 17.45 6.97 -8.05
N PHE A 36 16.19 6.57 -8.05
CA PHE A 36 15.10 7.33 -7.42
C PHE A 36 14.58 6.63 -6.16
N ILE A 37 14.68 5.30 -6.14
CA ILE A 37 14.25 4.45 -5.03
C ILE A 37 15.48 3.69 -4.52
N GLU A 38 15.73 3.81 -3.22
CA GLU A 38 16.80 3.09 -2.53
C GLU A 38 16.61 1.57 -2.63
N HIS A 39 17.72 0.83 -2.54
CA HIS A 39 17.76 -0.64 -2.64
C HIS A 39 17.30 -1.25 -3.98
N LEU A 40 16.90 -0.43 -4.96
CA LEU A 40 16.64 -0.86 -6.33
C LEU A 40 17.82 -0.52 -7.24
N GLY A 41 18.09 -1.38 -8.22
CA GLY A 41 19.15 -1.14 -9.22
C GLY A 41 18.88 0.06 -10.12
N ALA A 42 19.91 0.53 -10.83
CA ALA A 42 19.93 1.76 -11.65
C ALA A 42 18.91 1.82 -12.81
N ALA A 43 18.30 0.69 -13.16
CA ALA A 43 17.38 0.59 -14.29
C ALA A 43 15.97 1.07 -13.88
N GLN A 44 15.91 2.31 -13.39
CA GLN A 44 14.68 3.01 -13.02
C GLN A 44 14.50 4.18 -13.98
N PHE A 45 13.32 4.29 -14.55
CA PHE A 45 13.00 5.34 -15.53
C PHE A 45 11.82 6.17 -15.06
N ALA A 46 11.91 7.48 -15.20
CA ALA A 46 10.83 8.41 -14.89
C ALA A 46 10.80 9.53 -15.92
N VAL A 47 9.64 10.12 -16.18
CA VAL A 47 9.56 11.34 -16.99
C VAL A 47 10.13 12.53 -16.21
N PRO A 48 10.73 13.54 -16.85
CA PRO A 48 11.39 14.66 -16.17
C PRO A 48 10.51 15.33 -15.10
N ALA A 49 9.24 15.61 -15.41
CA ALA A 49 8.30 16.21 -14.48
C ALA A 49 8.08 15.36 -13.20
N THR A 50 8.15 14.04 -13.30
CA THR A 50 8.07 13.15 -12.12
C THR A 50 9.35 13.25 -11.29
N VAL A 51 10.52 13.32 -11.92
CA VAL A 51 11.80 13.50 -11.20
C VAL A 51 11.83 14.84 -10.46
N ASP A 52 11.36 15.90 -11.10
CA ASP A 52 11.32 17.22 -10.47
C ASP A 52 10.33 17.26 -9.30
N ARG A 53 9.16 16.61 -9.44
CA ARG A 53 8.23 16.44 -8.32
C ARG A 53 8.80 15.60 -7.18
N LEU A 54 9.60 14.57 -7.46
CA LEU A 54 10.25 13.79 -6.40
C LEU A 54 11.23 14.64 -5.57
N ARG A 55 11.90 15.62 -6.18
CA ARG A 55 12.82 16.52 -5.47
C ARG A 55 12.09 17.45 -4.50
N SER A 56 10.90 17.93 -4.85
CA SER A 56 10.13 18.82 -3.97
C SER A 56 9.71 18.16 -2.66
N PHE A 57 9.45 16.83 -2.67
CA PHE A 57 9.10 16.10 -1.44
C PHE A 57 10.23 16.02 -0.42
N THR A 58 11.49 16.01 -0.86
CA THR A 58 12.66 16.04 0.05
C THR A 58 12.79 17.40 0.74
N GLU A 59 12.44 18.48 0.03
CA GLU A 59 12.52 19.86 0.51
C GLU A 59 11.36 20.21 1.46
N ASP A 60 10.13 19.78 1.13
CA ASP A 60 8.92 20.08 1.89
C ASP A 60 8.80 19.28 3.20
N ALA A 61 9.32 18.05 3.25
CA ALA A 61 9.24 17.17 4.44
C ALA A 61 9.94 17.74 5.68
N GLN A 62 10.81 18.74 5.52
CA GLN A 62 11.53 19.39 6.63
C GLN A 62 10.76 20.55 7.28
N LEU A 63 9.67 21.05 6.67
CA LEU A 63 9.11 22.36 7.03
C LEU A 63 7.72 22.33 7.70
N ALA A 64 6.92 21.26 7.59
CA ALA A 64 5.61 21.18 8.26
C ALA A 64 5.17 19.73 8.57
N LYS A 65 4.64 19.51 9.80
CA LYS A 65 4.01 18.25 10.19
C LYS A 65 2.57 18.23 9.65
N THR A 66 2.43 17.87 8.39
CA THR A 66 1.12 17.75 7.72
C THR A 66 0.32 16.58 8.34
N GLU A 67 -1.02 16.67 8.32
CA GLU A 67 -1.86 15.53 8.71
C GLU A 67 -1.59 14.32 7.81
N PRO A 68 -1.55 13.09 8.36
CA PRO A 68 -1.21 11.90 7.57
C PRO A 68 -2.20 11.66 6.43
N VAL A 69 -1.69 11.43 5.22
CA VAL A 69 -2.54 11.15 4.05
C VAL A 69 -2.60 9.65 3.80
N ALA A 70 -3.82 9.09 3.89
CA ALA A 70 -4.07 7.67 3.73
C ALA A 70 -4.79 7.34 2.41
N LEU A 71 -4.33 6.28 1.74
CA LEU A 71 -4.93 5.74 0.51
C LEU A 71 -5.19 4.25 0.68
N ALA A 72 -6.42 3.84 0.40
CA ALA A 72 -6.82 2.43 0.37
C ALA A 72 -6.98 1.98 -1.09
N LEU A 73 -6.25 0.93 -1.46
CA LEU A 73 -6.14 0.41 -2.82
C LEU A 73 -6.41 -1.09 -2.85
N ALA A 74 -6.77 -1.63 -4.00
CA ALA A 74 -6.66 -3.07 -4.22
C ALA A 74 -5.17 -3.49 -4.10
N ALA A 75 -4.89 -4.65 -3.51
CA ALA A 75 -3.52 -5.15 -3.39
C ALA A 75 -2.86 -5.38 -4.77
N THR A 76 -3.67 -5.57 -5.81
CA THR A 76 -3.25 -5.73 -7.21
C THR A 76 -3.16 -4.41 -7.97
N ASP A 77 -3.53 -3.27 -7.37
CA ASP A 77 -3.54 -1.97 -8.04
C ASP A 77 -2.13 -1.56 -8.51
N PRO A 78 -1.92 -1.11 -9.76
CA PRO A 78 -0.61 -0.69 -10.25
C PRO A 78 0.06 0.42 -9.42
N ALA A 79 -0.72 1.24 -8.68
CA ALA A 79 -0.21 2.27 -7.79
C ALA A 79 0.33 1.71 -6.47
N ASN A 80 0.00 0.46 -6.09
CA ASN A 80 0.60 -0.20 -4.93
C ASN A 80 2.06 -0.61 -5.28
N PRO A 81 3.10 -0.06 -4.62
CA PRO A 81 4.49 -0.44 -4.92
C PRO A 81 4.89 -1.77 -4.27
N TYR A 82 4.17 -2.21 -3.23
CA TYR A 82 4.50 -3.39 -2.43
C TYR A 82 4.16 -4.70 -3.15
N GLY A 83 5.04 -5.68 -3.00
CA GLY A 83 4.98 -6.94 -3.75
C GLY A 83 5.27 -6.78 -5.24
N ALA A 84 5.79 -5.62 -5.65
CA ALA A 84 6.18 -5.30 -7.02
C ALA A 84 7.56 -4.64 -7.05
N ALA A 85 7.62 -3.32 -6.90
CA ALA A 85 8.87 -2.59 -6.82
C ALA A 85 9.50 -2.69 -5.43
N LEU A 86 8.70 -2.73 -4.36
CA LEU A 86 9.14 -2.84 -2.98
C LEU A 86 8.79 -4.24 -2.41
N PRO A 87 9.64 -4.81 -1.55
CA PRO A 87 9.29 -6.02 -0.80
C PRO A 87 8.15 -5.71 0.18
N TRP A 88 7.38 -6.73 0.55
CA TRP A 88 6.44 -6.59 1.66
C TRP A 88 7.21 -6.36 2.97
N PRO A 89 6.78 -5.40 3.82
CA PRO A 89 7.41 -5.18 5.12
C PRO A 89 7.33 -6.42 6.00
N ALA A 90 8.31 -6.59 6.88
CA ALA A 90 8.22 -7.59 7.95
C ALA A 90 7.15 -7.16 8.96
N LEU A 91 6.44 -8.13 9.53
CA LEU A 91 5.55 -7.87 10.65
C LEU A 91 6.38 -7.74 11.93
N ALA A 92 6.01 -6.80 12.79
CA ALA A 92 6.71 -6.55 14.06
C ALA A 92 6.60 -7.72 15.06
N VAL A 93 5.65 -8.62 14.84
CA VAL A 93 5.45 -9.86 15.59
C VAL A 93 5.41 -11.01 14.62
N ASP A 94 5.97 -12.16 15.00
CA ASP A 94 5.79 -13.42 14.29
C ASP A 94 4.29 -13.74 14.26
N ALA A 95 3.63 -13.39 13.16
CA ALA A 95 2.19 -13.58 13.02
C ALA A 95 1.88 -15.07 13.17
N GLY A 96 1.23 -15.45 14.28
CA GLY A 96 0.93 -16.84 14.62
C GLY A 96 0.05 -17.57 13.60
N SER A 97 -0.44 -16.88 12.57
CA SER A 97 -1.27 -17.41 11.50
C SER A 97 -0.51 -17.81 10.22
N GLY A 98 0.80 -17.51 10.10
CA GLY A 98 1.54 -17.72 8.85
C GLY A 98 0.99 -16.94 7.65
N HIS A 99 0.02 -16.04 7.85
CA HIS A 99 -0.58 -15.24 6.79
C HIS A 99 0.41 -14.17 6.34
N ARG A 100 0.69 -14.16 5.04
CA ARG A 100 1.63 -13.22 4.41
C ARG A 100 0.89 -12.35 3.41
N PRO A 101 1.24 -11.06 3.32
CA PRO A 101 0.66 -10.18 2.32
C PRO A 101 1.06 -10.61 0.91
N GLY A 102 0.21 -10.31 -0.07
CA GLY A 102 0.46 -10.64 -1.47
C GLY A 102 -0.48 -9.89 -2.40
N ARG A 103 -0.08 -9.75 -3.68
CA ARG A 103 -0.90 -9.11 -4.72
C ARG A 103 -1.99 -10.07 -5.18
N LYS A 104 -3.08 -10.15 -4.42
CA LYS A 104 -4.21 -11.06 -4.66
C LYS A 104 -5.48 -10.26 -4.95
N ALA A 105 -6.25 -10.69 -5.95
CA ALA A 105 -7.54 -10.08 -6.25
C ALA A 105 -8.47 -10.15 -5.03
N GLY A 106 -9.14 -9.03 -4.73
CA GLY A 106 -10.03 -8.90 -3.58
C GLY A 106 -9.33 -8.66 -2.24
N ALA A 107 -7.99 -8.64 -2.18
CA ALA A 107 -7.25 -8.12 -1.03
C ALA A 107 -7.07 -6.59 -1.16
N LEU A 108 -6.95 -5.90 -0.03
CA LEU A 108 -6.77 -4.45 0.03
C LEU A 108 -5.47 -4.11 0.75
N VAL A 109 -4.89 -2.98 0.41
CA VAL A 109 -3.79 -2.35 1.15
C VAL A 109 -4.19 -0.94 1.54
N VAL A 110 -3.70 -0.48 2.69
CA VAL A 110 -3.80 0.93 3.10
C VAL A 110 -2.40 1.47 3.30
N ILE A 111 -2.08 2.54 2.59
CA ILE A 111 -0.80 3.22 2.60
C ILE A 111 -1.00 4.59 3.23
N VAL A 112 -0.17 4.95 4.21
CA VAL A 112 -0.17 6.27 4.85
C VAL A 112 1.19 6.91 4.61
N ASP A 113 1.21 8.07 3.97
CA ASP A 113 2.44 8.81 3.60
C ASP A 113 3.52 7.94 2.93
N GLY A 114 3.06 7.00 2.08
CA GLY A 114 3.93 6.07 1.35
C GLY A 114 4.30 4.78 2.10
N ALA A 115 4.03 4.68 3.41
CA ALA A 115 4.25 3.47 4.20
C ALA A 115 3.03 2.54 4.19
N LEU A 116 3.21 1.24 3.97
CA LEU A 116 2.14 0.25 4.14
C LEU A 116 1.75 0.14 5.61
N VAL A 117 0.48 0.35 5.93
CA VAL A 117 -0.05 0.30 7.30
C VAL A 117 -0.97 -0.87 7.51
N LEU A 118 -1.90 -1.11 6.57
CA LEU A 118 -2.84 -2.24 6.66
C LEU A 118 -2.76 -3.10 5.39
N TYR A 119 -2.89 -4.41 5.56
CA TYR A 119 -3.23 -5.34 4.49
C TYR A 119 -4.46 -6.13 4.91
N VAL A 120 -5.52 -6.09 4.12
CA VAL A 120 -6.75 -6.86 4.36
C VAL A 120 -6.78 -8.02 3.38
N GLU A 121 -6.87 -9.25 3.90
CA GLU A 121 -6.93 -10.43 3.06
C GLU A 121 -8.22 -10.47 2.24
N ARG A 122 -8.18 -11.20 1.11
CA ARG A 122 -9.37 -11.53 0.34
C ARG A 122 -10.49 -12.04 1.25
N GLY A 123 -11.66 -11.40 1.15
CA GLY A 123 -12.84 -11.73 1.96
C GLY A 123 -12.92 -10.99 3.29
N GLY A 124 -11.90 -10.21 3.67
CA GLY A 124 -11.95 -9.27 4.79
C GLY A 124 -11.71 -9.87 6.18
N LYS A 125 -11.70 -11.21 6.31
CA LYS A 125 -11.70 -11.90 7.61
C LYS A 125 -10.47 -11.63 8.47
N THR A 126 -9.30 -11.58 7.82
CA THR A 126 -8.02 -11.35 8.49
C THR A 126 -7.40 -10.08 7.94
N LEU A 127 -6.84 -9.27 8.83
CA LEU A 127 -5.98 -8.16 8.46
C LEU A 127 -4.58 -8.29 9.06
N LEU A 128 -3.63 -7.61 8.44
CA LEU A 128 -2.30 -7.39 8.97
C LEU A 128 -2.14 -5.89 9.23
N THR A 129 -1.50 -5.54 10.35
CA THR A 129 -1.09 -4.17 10.66
C THR A 129 0.43 -4.10 10.80
N PHE A 130 1.02 -3.06 10.21
CA PHE A 130 2.46 -2.79 10.20
C PHE A 130 2.84 -1.56 11.03
N SER A 131 1.86 -0.88 11.64
CA SER A 131 2.07 0.26 12.54
C SER A 131 1.37 0.03 13.88
N GLN A 132 1.88 0.68 14.91
CA GLN A 132 1.28 0.81 16.25
C GLN A 132 1.04 2.29 16.62
N ASP A 133 1.30 3.22 15.71
CA ASP A 133 1.05 4.64 15.93
C ASP A 133 -0.43 4.96 15.76
N ASP A 134 -1.06 5.51 16.80
CA ASP A 134 -2.50 5.77 16.84
C ASP A 134 -2.98 6.74 15.76
N ALA A 135 -2.20 7.78 15.43
CA ALA A 135 -2.58 8.75 14.41
C ALA A 135 -2.52 8.13 13.01
N VAL A 136 -1.50 7.32 12.75
CA VAL A 136 -1.36 6.55 11.51
C VAL A 136 -2.47 5.51 11.36
N LEU A 137 -2.81 4.81 12.45
CA LEU A 137 -3.90 3.84 12.46
C LEU A 137 -5.26 4.49 12.25
N ALA A 138 -5.51 5.67 12.84
CA ALA A 138 -6.73 6.43 12.62
C ALA A 138 -6.90 6.84 11.15
N ALA A 139 -5.84 7.37 10.53
CA ALA A 139 -5.86 7.73 9.11
C ALA A 139 -6.11 6.50 8.21
N ALA A 140 -5.43 5.38 8.50
CA ALA A 140 -5.59 4.14 7.75
C ALA A 140 -7.00 3.55 7.89
N ALA A 141 -7.57 3.56 9.10
CA ALA A 141 -8.92 3.10 9.38
C ALA A 141 -9.96 3.95 8.63
N ALA A 142 -9.82 5.28 8.64
CA ALA A 142 -10.70 6.19 7.92
C ALA A 142 -10.67 5.92 6.40
N ALA A 143 -9.49 5.70 5.82
CA ALA A 143 -9.35 5.35 4.40
C ALA A 143 -10.04 4.01 4.07
N LEU A 144 -9.86 2.98 4.90
CA LEU A 144 -10.48 1.66 4.69
C LEU A 144 -12.01 1.73 4.79
N VAL A 145 -12.54 2.36 5.84
CA VAL A 145 -13.99 2.54 5.99
C VAL A 145 -14.56 3.38 4.85
N GLY A 146 -13.84 4.42 4.43
CA GLY A 146 -14.22 5.27 3.31
C GLY A 146 -14.39 4.49 1.99
N VAL A 147 -13.54 3.50 1.71
CA VAL A 147 -13.68 2.64 0.52
C VAL A 147 -14.98 1.84 0.55
N VAL A 148 -15.34 1.27 1.71
CA VAL A 148 -16.59 0.51 1.86
C VAL A 148 -17.80 1.43 1.72
N ARG A 149 -17.79 2.59 2.40
CA ARG A 149 -18.88 3.58 2.35
C ARG A 149 -19.12 4.17 0.96
N ARG A 150 -18.09 4.29 0.13
CA ARG A 150 -18.24 4.73 -1.26
C ARG A 150 -18.74 3.62 -2.21
N GLY A 151 -19.01 2.42 -1.69
CA GLY A 151 -19.53 1.30 -2.47
C GLY A 151 -18.50 0.58 -3.35
N ALA A 152 -17.20 0.86 -3.17
CA ALA A 152 -16.15 0.14 -3.89
C ALA A 152 -15.94 -1.29 -3.34
N VAL A 153 -16.39 -1.54 -2.10
CA VAL A 153 -16.46 -2.85 -1.46
C VAL A 153 -17.77 -2.91 -0.68
N ASP A 154 -18.61 -3.93 -0.92
CA ASP A 154 -19.95 -4.00 -0.31
C ASP A 154 -19.93 -4.05 1.23
N LYS A 155 -19.01 -4.86 1.77
CA LYS A 155 -18.83 -5.06 3.21
C LYS A 155 -17.48 -5.67 3.53
N LEU A 156 -17.02 -5.43 4.75
CA LEU A 156 -15.88 -6.12 5.36
C LEU A 156 -16.29 -6.68 6.72
N ILE A 157 -15.82 -7.89 7.03
CA ILE A 157 -16.01 -8.55 8.32
C ILE A 157 -14.63 -9.03 8.76
N MET A 158 -14.08 -8.42 9.80
CA MET A 158 -12.71 -8.66 10.25
C MET A 158 -12.76 -9.30 11.64
N GLU A 159 -12.08 -10.42 11.82
CA GLU A 159 -12.05 -11.18 13.08
C GLU A 159 -10.65 -11.24 13.69
N LYS A 160 -9.61 -11.17 12.84
CA LYS A 160 -8.23 -11.34 13.27
C LYS A 160 -7.30 -10.24 12.77
N VAL A 161 -6.32 -9.88 13.60
CA VAL A 161 -5.18 -9.05 13.22
C VAL A 161 -3.86 -9.74 13.55
N ASN A 162 -2.93 -9.79 12.60
CA ASN A 162 -1.60 -10.40 12.80
C ASN A 162 -1.65 -11.85 13.37
N GLY A 163 -2.75 -12.58 13.11
CA GLY A 163 -2.99 -13.94 13.62
C GLY A 163 -3.66 -14.04 14.99
N HIS A 164 -3.89 -12.93 15.68
CA HIS A 164 -4.59 -12.85 16.96
C HIS A 164 -6.01 -12.30 16.80
N ASP A 165 -6.82 -12.38 17.85
CA ASP A 165 -8.16 -11.79 17.84
C ASP A 165 -8.10 -10.27 17.65
N LEU A 166 -9.03 -9.74 16.86
CA LEU A 166 -9.04 -8.32 16.49
C LEU A 166 -9.47 -7.41 17.64
N LEU A 167 -10.43 -7.85 18.45
CA LEU A 167 -10.99 -7.03 19.51
C LEU A 167 -9.90 -6.62 20.51
N ASP A 168 -10.08 -5.48 21.16
CA ASP A 168 -9.16 -4.92 22.15
C ASP A 168 -7.75 -4.57 21.62
N THR A 169 -7.61 -4.40 20.29
CA THR A 169 -6.37 -3.93 19.65
C THR A 169 -6.45 -2.45 19.23
N PRO A 170 -5.32 -1.73 19.12
CA PRO A 170 -5.31 -0.33 18.67
C PRO A 170 -5.98 -0.13 17.30
N VAL A 171 -5.77 -1.06 16.38
CA VAL A 171 -6.40 -1.03 15.06
C VAL A 171 -7.92 -1.23 15.13
N ALA A 172 -8.42 -2.04 16.06
CA ALA A 172 -9.86 -2.21 16.25
C ALA A 172 -10.50 -0.94 16.80
N SER A 173 -9.86 -0.28 17.77
CA SER A 173 -10.30 1.02 18.29
C SER A 173 -10.34 2.08 17.17
N ALA A 174 -9.30 2.14 16.33
CA ALA A 174 -9.25 3.05 15.18
C ALA A 174 -10.36 2.77 14.15
N LEU A 175 -10.60 1.49 13.81
CA LEU A 175 -11.67 1.09 12.91
C LEU A 175 -13.06 1.42 13.47
N ALA A 176 -13.28 1.19 14.76
CA ALA A 176 -14.53 1.54 15.42
C ALA A 176 -14.78 3.05 15.39
N ALA A 177 -13.77 3.86 15.72
CA ALA A 177 -13.83 5.32 15.65
C ALA A 177 -14.11 5.83 14.22
N ALA A 178 -13.56 5.16 13.19
CA ALA A 178 -13.84 5.46 11.79
C ALA A 178 -15.24 5.03 11.33
N GLY A 179 -15.96 4.25 12.15
CA GLY A 179 -17.34 3.84 11.91
C GLY A 179 -17.55 2.39 11.49
N ALA A 180 -16.60 1.51 11.77
CA ALA A 180 -16.87 0.08 11.89
C ALA A 180 -17.69 -0.18 13.16
N TYR A 181 -18.51 -1.23 13.17
CA TYR A 181 -19.30 -1.63 14.33
C TYR A 181 -18.91 -3.01 14.83
N SER A 182 -19.00 -3.18 16.15
CA SER A 182 -18.60 -4.41 16.81
C SER A 182 -19.59 -5.55 16.60
N THR A 183 -19.06 -6.77 16.59
CA THR A 183 -19.78 -8.03 16.59
C THR A 183 -19.10 -8.97 17.60
N PRO A 184 -19.78 -10.03 18.07
CA PRO A 184 -19.17 -10.95 19.03
C PRO A 184 -17.85 -11.61 18.57
N LYS A 185 -17.57 -11.63 17.26
CA LYS A 185 -16.38 -12.25 16.67
C LYS A 185 -15.37 -11.25 16.09
N GLY A 186 -15.63 -9.94 16.15
CA GLY A 186 -14.76 -8.93 15.53
C GLY A 186 -15.52 -7.68 15.05
N LEU A 187 -15.05 -7.04 13.99
CA LEU A 187 -15.60 -5.78 13.47
C LEU A 187 -16.25 -5.95 12.09
N ARG A 188 -17.23 -5.09 11.80
CA ARG A 188 -17.90 -5.02 10.50
C ARG A 188 -17.94 -3.60 9.95
N ILE A 189 -17.84 -3.50 8.63
CA ILE A 189 -18.08 -2.28 7.86
C ILE A 189 -19.06 -2.63 6.74
N ARG A 190 -20.02 -1.74 6.47
CA ARG A 190 -20.99 -1.88 5.39
C ARG A 190 -21.18 -0.51 4.71
N ALA A 191 -21.43 -0.54 3.40
CA ALA A 191 -21.80 0.64 2.61
C ALA A 191 -23.13 1.25 3.09
#